data_AF-A0A831YKA9-F1
#
_entry.id   AF-A0A831YKA9-F1
#
_cell.length_a   1.000
_cell.length_b   1.000
_cell.length_c   1.000
_cell.angle_alpha   90.00
_cell.angle_beta   90.00
_cell.angle_gamma   90.00
#
_symmetry.space_group_name_H-M   'P 1'
#
loop_
_entity.id
_entity.type
_entity.pdbx_description
1 polymer ?
#
loop_
_entity_poly.entity_id
_entity_poly.type
_entity_poly.pdbx_seq_one_letter_code
_entity_poly.pdbx_strand_id
1 'polypeptide(L)'
;MTRSQTTVDMAVDDQADPGHVRAARALVQGVRWRSGLSQEEFARAFCIPLAQLTALELGEARPAAALTAYLRVIDHAPDVVREALERA
;
A
#
# COMPACT_ATOMS: atom_id res chain seq x y z
N MET A 1 23.23 -24.79 -42.11
CA MET A 1 21.79 -24.99 -41.85
C MET A 1 21.66 -25.17 -40.33
N THR A 2 21.62 -24.09 -39.54
CA THR A 2 20.41 -23.32 -39.15
C THR A 2 19.40 -24.25 -38.45
N ARG A 3 19.13 -24.15 -37.15
CA ARG A 3 18.71 -22.95 -36.40
C ARG A 3 19.20 -22.94 -34.95
N SER A 4 19.78 -21.80 -34.58
CA SER A 4 19.78 -21.22 -33.23
C SER A 4 18.37 -20.73 -32.83
N GLN A 5 18.26 -20.39 -31.53
CA GLN A 5 17.30 -19.48 -30.86
C GLN A 5 16.03 -20.14 -30.30
N THR A 6 15.92 -20.27 -28.98
CA THR A 6 15.54 -19.21 -28.01
C THR A 6 14.08 -18.83 -28.16
N THR A 7 13.24 -19.35 -27.27
CA THR A 7 12.03 -18.64 -26.84
C THR A 7 11.72 -18.96 -25.39
N VAL A 8 12.14 -18.02 -24.53
CA VAL A 8 11.40 -17.56 -23.34
C VAL A 8 11.20 -18.65 -22.28
N ASP A 9 12.17 -18.85 -21.38
CA ASP A 9 12.10 -18.24 -20.03
C ASP A 9 10.80 -17.47 -19.82
N MET A 10 9.70 -18.21 -19.64
CA MET A 10 8.51 -17.64 -19.04
C MET A 10 8.90 -17.30 -17.60
N ALA A 11 9.51 -16.13 -17.43
CA ALA A 11 9.32 -15.33 -16.25
C ALA A 11 7.79 -15.22 -16.13
N VAL A 12 7.22 -16.13 -15.33
CA VAL A 12 5.93 -15.91 -14.73
C VAL A 12 6.17 -14.65 -13.96
N ASP A 13 5.75 -13.54 -14.57
CA ASP A 13 5.67 -12.30 -13.88
C ASP A 13 4.70 -12.59 -12.73
N ASP A 14 5.25 -12.83 -11.54
CA ASP A 14 4.56 -12.95 -10.25
C ASP A 14 3.88 -11.60 -9.87
N GLN A 15 3.76 -10.71 -10.87
CA GLN A 15 3.02 -9.48 -10.88
C GLN A 15 1.55 -9.83 -10.68
N ALA A 16 1.14 -9.54 -9.47
CA ALA A 16 -0.23 -9.49 -9.03
C ALA A 16 -0.91 -10.86 -8.96
N ASP A 17 -0.64 -11.64 -7.90
CA ASP A 17 -1.75 -12.30 -7.20
C ASP A 17 -2.84 -11.24 -6.95
N PRO A 18 -3.98 -11.31 -7.66
CA PRO A 18 -5.02 -10.29 -7.56
C PRO A 18 -5.69 -10.30 -6.18
N GLY A 19 -5.62 -11.42 -5.46
CA GLY A 19 -6.10 -11.55 -4.08
C GLY A 19 -5.34 -10.62 -3.14
N HIS A 20 -4.01 -10.63 -3.20
CA HIS A 20 -3.16 -9.77 -2.38
C HIS A 20 -3.35 -8.27 -2.68
N VAL A 21 -3.49 -7.89 -3.96
CA VAL A 21 -3.73 -6.48 -4.33
C VAL A 21 -5.07 -5.98 -3.79
N ARG A 22 -6.13 -6.79 -3.93
CA ARG A 22 -7.46 -6.47 -3.37
C ARG A 22 -7.42 -6.36 -1.84
N ALA A 23 -6.73 -7.28 -1.17
CA ALA A 23 -6.58 -7.24 0.28
C ALA A 23 -5.83 -5.99 0.76
N ALA A 24 -4.74 -5.62 0.07
CA ALA A 24 -3.98 -4.40 0.39
C ALA A 24 -4.80 -3.12 0.18
N ARG A 25 -5.51 -3.02 -0.93
CA ARG A 25 -6.44 -1.90 -1.19
C ARG A 25 -7.52 -1.81 -0.12
N ALA A 26 -8.15 -2.93 0.22
CA ALA A 26 -9.20 -2.98 1.23
C ALA A 26 -8.68 -2.57 2.63
N LEU A 27 -7.45 -2.96 2.98
CA LEU A 27 -6.80 -2.52 4.21
C LEU A 27 -6.66 -0.99 4.24
N VAL A 28 -6.01 -0.40 3.24
CA VAL A 28 -5.73 1.04 3.19
C VAL A 28 -7.02 1.86 3.24
N GLN A 29 -8.01 1.52 2.39
CA GLN A 29 -9.30 2.19 2.36
C GLN A 29 -10.04 2.04 3.69
N GLY A 30 -10.03 0.85 4.29
CA GLY A 30 -10.67 0.58 5.57
C GLY A 30 -10.09 1.42 6.71
N VAL A 31 -8.76 1.46 6.84
CA VAL A 31 -8.08 2.26 7.86
C VAL A 31 -8.40 3.74 7.69
N ARG A 32 -8.32 4.26 6.46
CA ARG A 32 -8.62 5.67 6.20
C ARG A 32 -10.08 5.99 6.52
N TRP A 33 -11.04 5.19 6.08
CA TRP A 33 -12.46 5.47 6.34
C TRP A 33 -12.78 5.48 7.82
N ARG A 34 -12.18 4.58 8.61
CA ARG A 34 -12.35 4.57 10.07
C ARG A 34 -11.75 5.80 10.75
N SER A 35 -10.71 6.41 10.18
CA SER A 35 -10.15 7.67 10.69
C SER A 35 -11.07 8.88 10.50
N GLY A 36 -12.06 8.81 9.60
CA GLY A 36 -12.92 9.95 9.25
C GLY A 36 -12.25 11.05 8.43
N LEU A 37 -10.97 10.90 8.08
CA LEU A 37 -10.19 11.88 7.33
C LEU A 37 -10.38 11.75 5.82
N SER A 38 -10.31 12.88 5.11
CA SER A 38 -10.11 12.87 3.66
C SER A 38 -8.76 12.21 3.31
N GLN A 39 -8.57 11.85 2.03
CA GLN A 39 -7.33 11.23 1.58
C GLN A 39 -6.10 12.11 1.86
N GLU A 40 -6.20 13.41 1.60
CA GLU A 40 -5.11 14.34 1.84
C GLU A 40 -4.84 14.57 3.33
N GLU A 41 -5.88 14.65 4.16
CA GLU A 41 -5.73 14.79 5.61
C GLU A 41 -5.08 13.54 6.21
N PHE A 42 -5.50 12.36 5.77
CA PHE A 42 -4.91 11.09 6.20
C PHE A 42 -3.43 10.99 5.79
N ALA A 43 -3.11 11.31 4.53
CA ALA A 43 -1.74 11.36 4.03
C ALA A 43 -0.85 12.27 4.89
N ARG A 44 -1.32 13.49 5.19
CA ARG A 44 -0.59 14.43 6.04
C ARG A 44 -0.46 13.95 7.48
N ALA A 45 -1.56 13.51 8.10
CA ALA A 45 -1.61 13.12 9.50
C ALA A 45 -0.69 11.94 9.83
N PHE A 46 -0.46 11.03 8.88
CA PHE A 46 0.32 9.82 9.08
C PHE A 46 1.63 9.78 8.27
N CYS A 47 2.04 10.92 7.71
CA CYS A 47 3.26 11.06 6.91
C CYS A 47 3.38 10.05 5.76
N ILE A 48 2.26 9.74 5.09
CA ILE A 48 2.22 8.87 3.92
C ILE A 48 2.17 9.77 2.67
N PRO A 49 3.11 9.64 1.71
CA PRO A 49 3.05 10.42 0.48
C PRO A 49 1.71 10.25 -0.24
N LEU A 50 1.04 11.36 -0.57
CA LEU A 50 -0.30 11.34 -1.17
C LEU A 50 -0.36 10.49 -2.45
N ALA A 51 0.64 10.62 -3.33
CA ALA A 51 0.73 9.82 -4.55
C ALA A 51 0.82 8.31 -4.26
N GLN A 52 1.56 7.93 -3.20
CA GLN A 52 1.65 6.54 -2.78
C GLN A 52 0.31 6.05 -2.23
N LEU A 53 -0.36 6.85 -1.40
CA LEU A 53 -1.69 6.53 -0.87
C LEU A 53 -2.71 6.33 -2.02
N THR A 54 -2.70 7.22 -3.02
CA THR A 54 -3.57 7.10 -4.20
C THR A 54 -3.31 5.82 -4.98
N ALA A 55 -2.06 5.50 -5.30
CA ALA A 55 -1.73 4.27 -6.03
C ALA A 55 -2.18 3.02 -5.26
N LEU A 56 -2.06 3.01 -3.93
CA LEU A 56 -2.53 1.91 -3.07
C LEU A 56 -4.05 1.80 -3.04
N GLU A 57 -4.78 2.91 -2.94
CA GLU A 57 -6.24 2.92 -2.94
C GLU A 57 -6.85 2.58 -4.31
N LEU A 58 -6.15 2.88 -5.40
CA LEU A 58 -6.52 2.43 -6.76
C LEU A 58 -6.16 0.96 -6.99
N GLY A 59 -5.19 0.41 -6.24
CA GLY A 59 -4.66 -0.94 -6.43
C GLY A 59 -3.58 -1.02 -7.51
N GLU A 60 -2.98 0.11 -7.87
CA GLU A 60 -1.85 0.23 -8.81
C GLU A 60 -0.52 -0.14 -8.17
N ALA A 61 -0.45 -0.13 -6.82
CA ALA A 61 0.72 -0.48 -6.06
C ALA A 61 0.40 -1.44 -4.89
N ARG A 62 1.45 -2.10 -4.38
CA ARG A 62 1.40 -2.89 -3.15
C ARG A 62 2.14 -2.17 -2.03
N PRO A 63 1.59 -2.13 -0.80
CA PRO A 63 2.30 -1.56 0.32
C PRO A 63 3.46 -2.48 0.70
N ALA A 64 4.64 -1.92 0.92
CA ALA A 64 5.75 -2.68 1.49
C ALA A 64 5.36 -3.22 2.89
N ALA A 65 6.07 -4.24 3.37
CA ALA A 65 5.79 -4.87 4.66
C ALA A 65 5.74 -3.86 5.82
N ALA A 66 6.66 -2.88 5.84
CA ALA A 66 6.69 -1.82 6.84
C ALA A 66 5.42 -0.95 6.80
N LEU A 67 4.97 -0.54 5.61
CA LEU A 67 3.75 0.25 5.46
C LEU A 67 2.51 -0.56 5.87
N THR A 68 2.47 -1.85 5.54
CA THR A 68 1.39 -2.74 5.99
C THR A 68 1.33 -2.83 7.52
N ALA A 69 2.47 -3.01 8.18
CA ALA A 69 2.55 -3.03 9.64
C ALA A 69 2.12 -1.68 10.23
N TYR A 70 2.60 -0.58 9.66
CA TYR A 70 2.26 0.77 10.08
C TYR A 70 0.76 1.06 9.96
N LEU A 71 0.12 0.70 8.84
CA LEU A 71 -1.33 0.83 8.66
C LEU A 71 -2.14 0.05 9.71
N ARG A 72 -1.67 -1.13 10.13
CA ARG A 72 -2.30 -1.90 11.22
C ARG A 72 -2.17 -1.19 12.57
N VAL A 73 -1.04 -0.52 12.82
CA VAL A 73 -0.85 0.27 14.04
C VAL A 73 -1.77 1.50 14.03
N ILE A 74 -1.84 2.21 12.89
CA ILE A 74 -2.78 3.33 12.71
C ILE A 74 -4.21 2.87 12.95
N ASP A 75 -4.60 1.71 12.44
CA ASP A 75 -5.94 1.17 12.60
C ASP A 75 -6.32 0.91 14.06
N HIS A 76 -5.34 0.46 14.85
CA HIS A 76 -5.55 0.09 16.24
C HIS A 76 -5.46 1.28 17.20
N ALA A 77 -4.54 2.22 16.93
CA ALA A 77 -4.21 3.31 17.84
C ALA A 77 -3.85 4.60 17.07
N PRO A 78 -4.79 5.19 16.31
CA PRO A 78 -4.50 6.34 15.44
C PRO A 78 -4.01 7.56 16.23
N ASP A 79 -4.59 7.83 17.41
CA ASP A 79 -4.22 8.99 18.24
C ASP A 79 -2.79 8.87 18.78
N VAL A 80 -2.39 7.67 19.20
CA VAL A 80 -1.02 7.40 19.69
C VAL A 80 0.00 7.62 18.57
N VAL A 81 -0.32 7.19 17.35
CA VAL A 81 0.56 7.41 16.19
C VAL A 81 0.68 8.90 15.90
N ARG A 82 -0.43 9.65 15.87
CA ARG A 82 -0.38 11.11 15.63
C ARG A 82 0.43 11.82 16.70
N GLU A 83 0.19 11.51 17.98
CA GLU A 83 0.94 12.09 19.09
C GLU A 83 2.45 11.81 18.97
N ALA A 84 2.82 10.59 18.57
CA ALA A 84 4.22 10.23 18.36
C ALA A 84 4.85 11.02 17.21
N LEU A 85 4.13 11.22 16.10
CA LEU A 85 4.60 11.98 14.95
C LEU A 85 4.71 13.48 15.21
N GLU A 86 3.81 14.06 16.01
CA GLU A 86 3.85 15.48 16.39
C GLU A 86 5.07 15.83 17.28
N ARG A 87 5.65 14.82 17.95
CA ARG A 87 6.80 14.97 18.85
C ARG A 87 8.16 14.68 18.19
N ALA A 88 8.16 14.16 16.96
CA ALA A 88 9.36 13.75 16.22
C ALA A 88 10.05 14.92 15.51
#